data_AF-A0A090VZK6-F1
#
_entry.id   AF-A0A090VZK6-F1
#
_cell.length_a   1.000
_cell.length_b   1.000
_cell.length_c   1.000
_cell.angle_alpha   90.00
_cell.angle_beta   90.00
_cell.angle_gamma   90.00
#
_symmetry.space_group_name_H-M   'P 1'
#
loop_
_entity.id
_entity.type
_entity.pdbx_description
1 polymer ?
#
loop_
_entity_poly.entity_id
_entity_poly.type
_entity_poly.pdbx_seq_one_letter_code
_entity_poly.pdbx_strand_id
1 'polypeptide(L)'
;MQVKTPKQSRTIMTDLVLPSETNPLNNLFGGELLARMDRAASIAARRHSRRIVVTASVNHVAFNRAVPLGSVVTVEAKVSRAFKTSMEVF
;
A
#
# COMPACT_ATOMS: atom_id res chain seq x y z
N MET A 1 -13.92 -11.33 -19.48
CA MET A 1 -13.26 -10.15 -18.88
C MET A 1 -12.08 -9.77 -19.77
N GLN A 2 -11.84 -8.48 -20.01
CA GLN A 2 -10.61 -8.05 -20.68
C GLN A 2 -9.41 -8.22 -19.73
N VAL A 3 -8.32 -8.77 -20.25
CA VAL A 3 -7.05 -8.86 -19.54
C VAL A 3 -6.53 -7.43 -19.27
N LYS A 4 -6.11 -7.18 -18.04
CA LYS A 4 -5.55 -5.89 -17.62
C LYS A 4 -4.07 -6.06 -17.28
N THR A 5 -3.27 -5.07 -17.64
CA THR A 5 -1.86 -5.00 -17.28
C THR A 5 -1.69 -4.42 -15.87
N PRO A 6 -0.61 -4.76 -15.14
CA PRO A 6 -0.32 -4.16 -13.83
C PRO A 6 -0.29 -2.63 -13.86
N LYS A 7 0.20 -2.04 -14.96
CA LYS A 7 0.27 -0.58 -15.17
C LYS A 7 -1.10 0.09 -15.07
N GLN A 8 -2.18 -0.57 -15.51
CA GLN A 8 -3.54 -0.02 -15.45
C GLN A 8 -4.09 0.06 -14.01
N SER A 9 -3.50 -0.66 -13.07
CA SER A 9 -3.86 -0.62 -11.64
C SER A 9 -2.87 0.17 -10.79
N ARG A 10 -1.79 0.70 -11.38
CA ARG A 10 -0.71 1.37 -10.64
C ARG A 10 -1.27 2.54 -9.84
N THR A 11 -0.92 2.57 -8.56
CA THR A 11 -1.29 3.62 -7.61
C THR A 11 -0.02 4.08 -6.91
N ILE A 12 0.18 5.38 -6.81
CA ILE A 12 1.30 5.98 -6.09
C ILE A 12 0.70 6.96 -5.09
N MET A 13 1.08 6.82 -3.83
CA MET A 13 0.81 7.78 -2.77
C MET A 13 2.14 8.35 -2.31
N THR A 14 2.21 9.66 -2.06
CA THR A 14 3.43 10.31 -1.59
C THR A 14 3.04 11.32 -0.54
N ASP A 15 3.51 11.08 0.67
CA ASP A 15 3.11 11.83 1.86
C ASP A 15 4.32 12.11 2.74
N LEU A 16 4.25 13.19 3.51
CA LEU A 16 5.20 13.48 4.57
C LEU A 16 4.92 12.61 5.79
N VAL A 17 5.96 12.36 6.59
CA VAL A 17 5.83 11.82 7.94
C VAL A 17 5.60 12.98 8.89
N LEU A 18 4.42 13.02 9.50
CA LEU A 18 3.97 14.06 10.42
C LEU A 18 4.25 13.67 11.88
N PRO A 19 4.34 14.65 12.81
CA PRO A 19 4.60 14.36 14.22
C PRO A 19 3.63 13.35 14.85
N SER A 20 2.34 13.44 14.50
CA SER A 20 1.29 12.54 15.01
C SER A 20 1.45 11.08 14.60
N GLU A 21 2.31 10.78 13.62
CA GLU A 21 2.54 9.45 13.06
C GLU A 21 3.84 8.82 13.57
N THR A 22 4.59 9.58 14.38
CA THR A 22 5.89 9.15 14.90
C THR A 22 5.81 8.65 16.33
N ASN A 23 6.69 7.71 16.65
CA ASN A 23 6.92 7.26 18.00
C ASN A 23 7.81 8.25 18.79
N PRO A 24 8.02 8.06 20.11
CA PRO A 24 8.87 8.94 20.91
C PRO A 24 10.33 9.07 20.46
N LEU A 25 10.79 8.19 19.55
CA LEU A 25 12.11 8.25 18.93
C LEU A 25 12.11 9.04 17.60
N ASN A 26 11.04 9.77 17.30
CA ASN A 26 10.83 10.52 16.07
C ASN A 26 10.90 9.67 14.79
N ASN A 27 10.47 8.40 14.87
CA ASN A 27 10.37 7.51 13.71
C ASN A 27 8.92 7.12 13.45
N LEU A 28 8.55 6.99 12.17
CA LEU A 28 7.23 6.55 11.74
C LEU A 28 6.85 5.22 12.41
N PHE A 29 5.65 5.16 12.99
CA PHE A 29 5.10 3.89 13.47
C PHE A 29 4.91 2.91 12.31
N GLY A 30 5.35 1.67 12.47
CA GLY A 30 5.16 0.62 11.46
C GLY A 30 3.69 0.41 11.11
N GLY A 31 2.78 0.57 12.07
CA GLY A 31 1.33 0.52 11.85
C GLY A 31 0.82 1.59 10.88
N GLU A 32 1.37 2.81 10.94
CA GLU A 32 0.98 3.88 10.01
C GLU A 32 1.49 3.60 8.60
N LEU A 33 2.71 3.07 8.47
CA LEU A 33 3.22 2.64 7.17
C LEU A 33 2.36 1.53 6.56
N LEU A 34 1.95 0.53 7.37
CA LEU A 34 1.03 -0.52 6.93
C LEU A 34 -0.34 0.05 6.52
N ALA A 35 -0.87 1.02 7.25
CA ALA A 35 -2.13 1.67 6.90
C ALA A 35 -2.05 2.40 5.55
N ARG A 36 -0.91 3.03 5.24
CA ARG A 36 -0.65 3.65 3.92
C ARG A 36 -0.53 2.60 2.81
N MET A 37 0.16 1.48 3.08
CA MET A 37 0.26 0.34 2.16
C MET A 37 -1.12 -0.24 1.82
N ASP A 38 -1.96 -0.50 2.84
CA ASP A 38 -3.32 -1.04 2.65
C ASP A 38 -4.20 -0.09 1.82
N ARG A 39 -4.14 1.22 2.10
CA ARG A 39 -4.83 2.25 1.30
C ARG A 39 -4.41 2.21 -0.17
N ALA A 40 -3.11 2.23 -0.46
CA ALA A 40 -2.60 2.20 -1.83
C ALA A 40 -2.98 0.88 -2.53
N ALA A 41 -2.87 -0.25 -1.84
CA ALA A 41 -3.18 -1.56 -2.38
C ALA A 41 -4.67 -1.73 -2.68
N SER A 42 -5.55 -1.26 -1.79
CA SER A 42 -6.99 -1.27 -1.99
C SER A 42 -7.41 -0.42 -3.20
N ILE A 43 -6.81 0.77 -3.38
CA ILE A 43 -7.05 1.60 -4.57
C ILE A 43 -6.61 0.87 -5.84
N ALA A 44 -5.44 0.24 -5.85
CA ALA A 44 -4.94 -0.53 -6.99
C ALA A 44 -5.87 -1.71 -7.33
N ALA A 45 -6.29 -2.47 -6.32
CA ALA A 45 -7.23 -3.58 -6.46
C ALA A 45 -8.60 -3.11 -6.99
N ARG A 46 -9.14 -2.01 -6.48
CA ARG A 46 -10.40 -1.42 -6.98
C ARG A 46 -10.28 -0.94 -8.43
N ARG A 47 -9.16 -0.33 -8.82
CA ARG A 47 -8.91 0.06 -10.24
C ARG A 47 -8.89 -1.17 -11.15
N HIS A 48 -8.27 -2.26 -10.69
CA HIS A 48 -8.20 -3.51 -11.45
C HIS A 48 -9.55 -4.23 -11.53
N SER A 49 -10.30 -4.37 -10.43
CA SER A 49 -11.56 -5.12 -10.40
C SER A 49 -12.78 -4.32 -10.84
N ARG A 50 -12.75 -2.99 -10.65
CA ARG A 50 -13.92 -2.09 -10.70
C ARG A 50 -15.07 -2.55 -9.78
N ARG A 51 -14.71 -3.12 -8.63
CA ARG A 51 -15.65 -3.60 -7.61
C ARG A 51 -15.20 -3.15 -6.22
N ILE A 52 -16.07 -3.34 -5.24
CA ILE A 52 -15.70 -3.27 -3.82
C ILE A 52 -14.75 -4.44 -3.53
N VAL A 53 -13.70 -4.17 -2.77
CA VAL A 53 -12.67 -5.14 -2.38
C VAL A 53 -12.46 -5.05 -0.87
N VAL A 54 -11.97 -6.12 -0.29
CA VAL A 54 -11.58 -6.22 1.11
C VAL A 54 -10.18 -6.83 1.21
N THR A 55 -9.41 -6.42 2.20
CA THR A 55 -8.07 -6.98 2.45
C THR A 55 -8.22 -8.31 3.17
N ALA A 56 -7.94 -9.41 2.47
CA ALA A 56 -8.09 -10.76 3.02
C ALA A 56 -6.91 -11.15 3.92
N SER A 57 -5.69 -10.77 3.53
CA SER A 57 -4.47 -11.02 4.29
C SER A 57 -3.38 -10.05 3.83
N VAL A 58 -2.36 -9.91 4.67
CA VAL A 58 -1.13 -9.19 4.35
C VAL A 58 0.02 -10.18 4.47
N ASN A 59 0.93 -10.19 3.49
CA ASN A 59 2.14 -11.01 3.54
C ASN A 59 3.08 -10.50 4.63
N HIS A 60 4.13 -11.26 4.94
CA HIS A 60 5.13 -10.84 5.91
C HIS A 60 5.75 -9.49 5.51
N VAL A 61 5.79 -8.54 6.44
CA VAL A 61 6.42 -7.22 6.28
C VAL A 61 7.56 -7.08 7.29
N ALA A 62 8.75 -6.74 6.80
CA ALA A 62 9.93 -6.46 7.62
C ALA A 62 10.37 -5.00 7.43
N PHE A 63 10.45 -4.25 8.53
CA PHE A 63 10.92 -2.86 8.53
C PHE A 63 12.43 -2.81 8.72
N ASN A 64 13.17 -2.85 7.61
CA ASN A 64 14.63 -2.92 7.63
C ASN A 64 15.32 -1.57 7.91
N ARG A 65 14.56 -0.46 7.81
CA ARG A 65 15.07 0.90 8.02
C ARG A 65 14.01 1.73 8.74
N ALA A 66 14.46 2.54 9.69
CA ALA A 66 13.63 3.55 10.31
C ALA A 66 13.32 4.67 9.32
N VAL A 67 12.16 5.30 9.45
CA VAL A 67 11.74 6.44 8.65
C VAL A 67 11.59 7.65 9.59
N PRO A 68 12.54 8.60 9.57
CA PRO A 68 12.52 9.76 10.47
C PRO A 68 11.35 10.71 10.21
N LEU A 69 10.96 11.46 11.24
CA LEU A 69 10.06 12.60 11.14
C LEU A 69 10.45 13.54 10.00
N GLY A 70 9.46 14.03 9.24
CA GLY A 70 9.68 14.93 8.11
C GLY A 70 10.16 14.24 6.83
N SER A 71 10.38 12.92 6.85
CA SER A 71 10.70 12.17 5.62
C SER A 71 9.54 12.20 4.64
N VAL A 72 9.86 12.18 3.34
CA VAL A 72 8.88 11.93 2.27
C VAL A 72 8.83 10.42 2.01
N VAL A 73 7.65 9.84 2.12
CA VAL A 73 7.43 8.41 1.89
C VAL A 73 6.55 8.24 0.66
N THR A 74 7.06 7.50 -0.32
CA THR A 74 6.30 7.09 -1.50
C THR A 74 5.92 5.62 -1.37
N VAL A 75 4.62 5.33 -1.44
CA VAL A 75 4.07 3.98 -1.52
C VAL A 75 3.55 3.76 -2.93
N GLU A 76 4.10 2.77 -3.63
CA GLU A 76 3.60 2.33 -4.93
C GLU A 76 2.90 0.98 -4.76
N ALA A 77 1.71 0.85 -5.37
CA ALA A 77 0.95 -0.39 -5.39
C ALA A 77 0.46 -0.74 -6.79
N LYS A 78 0.47 -2.03 -7.16
CA LYS A 78 -0.12 -2.54 -8.41
C LYS A 78 -0.52 -4.01 -8.29
N VAL A 79 -1.55 -4.43 -9.03
CA VAL A 79 -1.93 -5.86 -9.07
C VAL A 79 -0.83 -6.65 -9.76
N SER A 80 -0.20 -7.57 -9.02
CA SER A 80 0.82 -8.50 -9.52
C SER A 80 0.15 -9.71 -10.18
N ARG A 81 -0.94 -10.20 -9.59
CA ARG A 81 -1.65 -11.39 -10.03
C ARG A 81 -3.13 -11.32 -9.74
N ALA A 82 -3.96 -11.73 -10.71
CA ALA A 82 -5.40 -11.86 -10.55
C ALA A 82 -5.80 -13.34 -10.61
N PHE A 83 -6.65 -13.76 -9.70
CA PHE A 83 -7.25 -15.10 -9.64
C PHE A 83 -8.74 -15.02 -9.99
N LYS A 84 -9.54 -16.01 -9.58
CA LYS A 84 -10.98 -16.05 -9.86
C LYS A 84 -11.75 -14.94 -9.13
N THR A 85 -11.51 -14.77 -7.83
CA THR A 85 -12.18 -13.78 -6.97
C THR A 85 -11.23 -12.96 -6.11
N SER A 86 -9.94 -13.29 -6.11
CA SER A 86 -8.89 -12.62 -5.33
C SER A 86 -7.81 -12.03 -6.24
N MET A 87 -7.05 -11.10 -5.68
CA MET A 87 -5.90 -10.46 -6.34
C MET A 87 -4.76 -10.37 -5.34
N GLU A 88 -3.53 -10.49 -5.84
CA GLU A 88 -2.33 -10.13 -5.13
C GLU A 88 -1.89 -8.74 -5.60
N VAL A 89 -1.46 -7.91 -4.65
CA VAL A 89 -0.99 -6.55 -4.89
C VAL A 89 0.42 -6.44 -4.31
N PHE A 90 1.34 -5.93 -5.14
CA PHE A 90 2.68 -5.54 -4.74
C PHE A 90 2.68 -4.06 -4.37
#